data_AF-Q980Y7-F1
#
_entry.id   AF-Q980Y7-F1
#
_cell.length_a   1.000
_cell.length_b   1.000
_cell.length_c   1.000
_cell.angle_alpha   90.00
_cell.angle_beta   90.00
_cell.angle_gamma   90.00
#
_symmetry.space_group_name_H-M   'P 1'
#
loop_
_entity.id
_entity.type
_entity.pdbx_description
1 polymer ?
#
loop_
_entity_poly.entity_id
_entity_poly.type
_entity_poly.pdbx_seq_one_letter_code
_entity_poly.pdbx_strand_id
1 'polypeptide(L)'
;MGDLPPGSYLADLIMGDHTITVKLLVLEYKDSRLNFYTTDLNMEDEMIEVTWKIRWEIEKLHRDVKALDMQDSSFLKRQRFHGYLLLFVMVVNAVRDLIGSLKLKSVEELLKFIENHLGGAPGLMKMFKLR
;
A
#
# COMPACT_ATOMS: atom_id res chain seq x y z
N MET A 1 -3.98 27.32 -7.80
CA MET A 1 -2.87 26.98 -6.88
C MET A 1 -1.58 26.69 -7.67
N GLY A 2 -1.14 27.62 -8.52
CA GLY A 2 0.05 27.42 -9.37
C GLY A 2 1.36 27.92 -8.77
N ASP A 3 1.31 28.76 -7.72
CA ASP A 3 2.43 29.66 -7.39
C ASP A 3 3.02 29.49 -5.99
N LEU A 4 2.60 28.49 -5.20
CA LEU A 4 3.20 28.29 -3.87
C LEU A 4 4.67 27.84 -4.02
N PRO A 5 5.64 28.23 -3.21
CA PRO A 5 6.95 27.58 -3.25
C PRO A 5 6.85 26.11 -2.77
N PRO A 6 7.89 25.28 -2.98
CA PRO A 6 8.00 23.99 -2.31
C PRO A 6 7.93 24.18 -0.80
N GLY A 7 7.17 23.33 -0.12
CA GLY A 7 6.90 23.46 1.30
C GLY A 7 5.59 22.84 1.74
N SER A 8 5.32 22.96 3.03
CA SER A 8 4.16 22.38 3.69
C SER A 8 3.18 23.46 4.12
N TYR A 9 1.91 23.26 3.82
CA TYR A 9 0.86 24.25 3.99
C TYR A 9 -0.40 23.60 4.57
N LEU A 10 -1.19 24.39 5.31
CA LEU A 10 -2.59 24.06 5.56
C LEU A 10 -3.42 24.73 4.47
N ALA A 11 -4.27 23.95 3.81
CA ALA A 11 -5.10 24.41 2.72
C ALA A 11 -6.52 23.92 2.90
N ASP A 12 -7.49 24.77 2.57
CA ASP A 12 -8.91 24.41 2.59
C ASP A 12 -9.32 23.93 1.19
N LEU A 13 -9.75 22.68 1.10
CA LEU A 13 -10.39 22.10 -0.08
C LEU A 13 -11.90 22.32 0.03
N ILE A 14 -12.43 23.16 -0.86
CA ILE A 14 -13.85 23.43 -0.97
C ILE A 14 -14.45 22.46 -2.00
N MET A 15 -15.29 21.55 -1.55
CA MET A 15 -16.03 20.59 -2.37
C MET A 15 -17.52 20.89 -2.27
N GLY A 16 -18.02 21.75 -3.16
CA GLY A 16 -19.38 22.28 -3.08
C GLY A 16 -19.58 23.07 -1.79
N ASP A 17 -20.53 22.64 -0.97
CA ASP A 17 -20.92 23.27 0.29
C ASP A 17 -20.04 22.81 1.49
N HIS A 18 -19.11 21.88 1.25
CA HIS A 18 -18.26 21.32 2.29
C HIS A 18 -16.83 21.84 2.17
N THR A 19 -16.27 22.31 3.28
CA THR A 19 -14.86 22.71 3.37
C THR A 19 -14.11 21.69 4.22
N ILE A 20 -13.04 21.11 3.66
CA ILE A 20 -12.15 20.18 4.36
C ILE A 20 -10.76 20.82 4.42
N THR A 21 -10.26 21.05 5.62
CA THR A 21 -8.86 21.45 5.81
C THR A 21 -7.97 20.24 5.61
N VAL A 22 -6.96 20.40 4.76
CA VAL A 22 -5.94 19.39 4.47
C VAL A 22 -4.56 19.97 4.66
N LYS A 23 -3.59 19.10 4.92
CA LYS A 23 -2.17 19.44 4.80
C LYS A 23 -1.73 19.18 3.36
N LEU A 24 -1.18 20.21 2.72
CA LEU A 24 -0.65 20.22 1.38
C LEU A 24 0.88 20.26 1.42
N LEU A 25 1.52 19.25 0.85
CA LEU A 25 2.96 19.21 0.63
C LEU A 25 3.26 19.44 -0.86
N VAL A 26 4.04 20.48 -1.15
CA VAL A 26 4.51 20.82 -2.49
C VAL A 26 5.98 20.45 -2.61
N LEU A 27 6.33 19.66 -3.61
CA LEU A 27 7.70 19.25 -3.91
C LEU A 27 8.07 19.51 -5.36
N GLU A 28 9.35 19.73 -5.61
CA GLU A 28 9.95 19.65 -6.94
C GLU A 28 10.58 18.27 -7.15
N TYR A 29 10.23 17.62 -8.24
CA TYR A 29 10.75 16.31 -8.62
C TYR A 29 10.95 16.22 -10.13
N LYS A 30 12.20 16.05 -10.58
CA LYS A 30 12.57 15.91 -12.00
C LYS A 30 11.87 16.94 -12.90
N ASP A 31 12.05 18.22 -12.57
CA ASP A 31 11.47 19.37 -13.27
C ASP A 31 9.93 19.42 -13.29
N SER A 32 9.29 18.55 -12.52
CA SER A 32 7.84 18.51 -12.33
C SER A 32 7.49 18.84 -10.89
N ARG A 33 6.32 19.44 -10.71
CA ARG A 33 5.81 19.80 -9.39
C ARG A 33 4.83 18.75 -8.90
N LEU A 34 5.05 18.24 -7.69
CA LEU A 34 4.19 17.27 -7.03
C LEU A 34 3.45 17.96 -5.89
N ASN A 35 2.13 17.84 -5.88
CA ASN A 35 1.28 18.35 -4.83
C ASN A 35 0.63 17.14 -4.14
N PHE A 36 0.98 16.89 -2.89
CA PHE A 36 0.40 15.83 -2.07
C PHE A 36 -0.54 16.42 -1.04
N TYR A 37 -1.66 15.74 -0.81
CA TYR A 37 -2.68 16.16 0.15
C TYR A 37 -2.90 15.05 1.16
N THR A 38 -3.02 15.40 2.43
CA THR A 38 -3.43 14.48 3.50
C THR A 38 -4.46 15.14 4.40
N THR A 39 -5.42 14.35 4.88
CA THR A 39 -6.39 14.77 5.89
C THR A 39 -5.82 14.68 7.30
N ASP A 40 -4.69 13.99 7.49
CA ASP A 40 -3.94 14.00 8.75
C ASP A 40 -3.02 15.23 8.80
N LEU A 41 -3.49 16.27 9.49
CA LEU A 41 -2.80 17.56 9.58
C LEU A 41 -1.47 17.49 10.34
N ASN A 42 -1.24 16.42 11.11
CA ASN A 42 -0.03 16.24 11.91
C ASN A 42 0.99 15.30 11.25
N MET A 43 0.64 14.68 10.12
CA MET A 43 1.53 13.77 9.41
C MET A 43 2.79 14.49 8.95
N GLU A 44 3.97 13.95 9.27
CA GLU A 44 5.25 14.52 8.85
C GLU A 44 5.42 14.48 7.32
N ASP A 45 6.13 15.47 6.76
CA ASP A 45 6.28 15.61 5.31
C ASP A 45 6.97 14.39 4.69
N GLU A 46 7.98 13.84 5.36
CA GLU A 46 8.66 12.60 4.95
C GLU A 46 7.69 11.40 4.89
N MET A 47 6.76 11.31 5.84
CA MET A 47 5.76 10.24 5.89
C MET A 47 4.72 10.38 4.78
N ILE A 48 4.37 11.61 4.37
CA ILE A 48 3.51 11.87 3.21
C ILE A 48 4.19 11.36 1.94
N GLU A 49 5.48 11.66 1.75
CA GLU A 49 6.26 11.18 0.60
C GLU A 49 6.39 9.66 0.56
N VAL A 50 6.72 9.02 1.69
CA VAL A 50 6.83 7.56 1.79
C VAL A 50 5.50 6.91 1.46
N THR A 51 4.41 7.41 2.01
CA THR A 51 3.05 6.91 1.73
C THR A 51 2.72 7.01 0.24
N TRP A 52 3.09 8.12 -0.40
CA TRP A 52 2.88 8.29 -1.84
C TRP A 52 3.74 7.34 -2.69
N LYS A 53 5.01 7.13 -2.31
CA LYS A 53 5.89 6.15 -2.99
C LYS A 53 5.33 4.73 -2.91
N ILE A 54 4.85 4.32 -1.73
CA ILE A 54 4.20 3.02 -1.54
C ILE A 54 2.96 2.88 -2.43
N ARG A 55 2.13 3.92 -2.51
CA ARG A 55 0.96 3.91 -3.42
C ARG A 55 1.37 3.64 -4.87
N TRP A 56 2.45 4.28 -5.36
CA TRP A 56 2.93 4.06 -6.72
C TRP A 56 3.44 2.63 -6.94
N GLU A 57 4.11 2.05 -5.94
CA GLU A 57 4.53 0.65 -5.96
C GLU A 57 3.34 -0.31 -6.03
N ILE A 58 2.25 -0.04 -5.30
CA ILE A 58 1.01 -0.81 -5.37
C ILE A 58 0.37 -0.68 -6.75
N GLU A 59 0.30 0.53 -7.31
CA GLU A 59 -0.24 0.73 -8.67
C GLU A 59 0.60 0.00 -9.73
N LYS A 60 1.92 -0.03 -9.56
CA LYS A 60 2.83 -0.80 -10.41
C LYS A 60 2.57 -2.30 -10.28
N LEU A 61 2.46 -2.82 -9.06
CA LEU A 61 2.10 -4.23 -8.81
C LEU A 61 0.77 -4.58 -9.48
N HIS A 62 -0.26 -3.75 -9.36
CA HIS A 62 -1.53 -3.97 -10.05
C HIS A 62 -1.37 -4.02 -11.56
N ARG A 63 -0.57 -3.13 -12.17
CA ARG A 63 -0.29 -3.18 -13.61
C ARG A 63 0.45 -4.46 -14.00
N ASP A 64 1.41 -4.88 -13.21
CA ASP A 64 2.20 -6.10 -13.46
C ASP A 64 1.31 -7.35 -13.37
N VAL A 65 0.43 -7.44 -12.36
CA VAL A 65 -0.56 -8.53 -12.22
C VAL A 65 -1.51 -8.59 -13.42
N LYS A 66 -1.95 -7.42 -13.94
CA LYS A 66 -2.76 -7.34 -15.16
C LYS A 66 -1.97 -7.78 -16.40
N ALA A 67 -0.73 -7.32 -16.53
CA ALA A 67 0.15 -7.68 -17.65
C ALA A 67 0.48 -9.18 -17.66
N LEU A 68 0.48 -9.81 -16.49
CA LEU A 68 0.66 -11.26 -16.34
C LEU A 68 -0.65 -12.05 -16.54
N ASP A 69 -1.75 -11.37 -16.90
CA ASP A 69 -3.04 -11.96 -17.24
C ASP A 69 -3.62 -12.79 -16.08
N MET A 70 -3.36 -12.33 -14.84
CA MET A 70 -3.75 -12.99 -13.59
C MET A 70 -5.08 -12.48 -13.02
N GLN A 71 -5.84 -11.72 -13.79
CA GLN A 71 -7.14 -11.21 -13.36
C GLN A 71 -8.21 -12.32 -13.29
N ASP A 72 -8.02 -13.40 -14.06
CA ASP A 72 -8.93 -14.55 -14.14
C ASP A 72 -8.23 -15.86 -13.74
N SER A 73 -8.97 -16.78 -13.12
CA SER A 73 -8.45 -17.98 -12.45
C SER A 73 -8.05 -19.16 -13.36
N SER A 74 -7.78 -18.95 -14.66
CA SER A 74 -7.43 -20.05 -15.59
C SER A 74 -5.97 -20.04 -16.02
N PHE A 75 -5.29 -21.20 -15.89
CA PHE A 75 -3.82 -21.33 -15.90
C PHE A 75 -3.21 -21.80 -17.24
N LEU A 76 -3.96 -21.75 -18.34
CA LEU A 76 -3.59 -22.44 -19.59
C LEU A 76 -2.47 -21.77 -20.42
N LYS A 77 -1.95 -20.61 -20.00
CA LYS A 77 -0.94 -19.83 -20.75
C LYS A 77 0.37 -19.69 -19.96
N ARG A 78 1.53 -19.80 -20.64
CA ARG A 78 2.88 -19.67 -20.06
C ARG A 78 3.11 -18.36 -19.30
N GLN A 79 2.59 -17.24 -19.80
CA GLN A 79 2.68 -15.93 -19.16
C GLN A 79 1.94 -15.90 -17.80
N ARG A 80 0.75 -16.52 -17.73
CA ARG A 80 -0.01 -16.66 -16.48
C ARG A 80 0.70 -17.55 -15.47
N PHE A 81 1.34 -18.63 -15.92
CA PHE A 81 2.15 -19.49 -15.06
C PHE A 81 3.34 -18.72 -14.45
N HIS A 82 4.02 -17.88 -15.23
CA HIS A 82 5.10 -17.04 -14.72
C HIS A 82 4.61 -16.04 -13.66
N GLY A 83 3.45 -15.42 -13.89
CA GLY A 83 2.85 -14.54 -12.88
C GLY A 83 2.44 -15.27 -11.60
N TYR A 84 1.90 -16.48 -11.71
CA TYR A 84 1.61 -17.32 -10.55
C TYR A 84 2.86 -17.63 -9.75
N LEU A 85 3.97 -18.01 -10.40
CA LEU A 85 5.25 -18.24 -9.72
C LEU A 85 5.74 -16.98 -9.00
N LEU A 86 5.59 -15.80 -9.61
CA LEU A 86 5.96 -14.54 -8.97
C LEU A 86 5.12 -14.28 -7.71
N LEU A 87 3.79 -14.40 -7.78
CA LEU A 87 2.92 -14.25 -6.60
C LEU A 87 3.22 -15.31 -5.54
N PHE A 88 3.45 -16.56 -5.94
CA PHE A 88 3.81 -17.64 -5.03
C PHE A 88 5.10 -17.31 -4.26
N VAL A 89 6.13 -16.83 -4.96
CA VAL A 89 7.39 -16.40 -4.33
C VAL A 89 7.14 -15.22 -3.38
N MET A 90 6.33 -14.23 -3.76
CA MET A 90 5.98 -13.11 -2.87
C MET A 90 5.29 -13.60 -1.59
N VAL A 91 4.28 -14.47 -1.71
CA VAL A 91 3.55 -15.02 -0.55
C VAL A 91 4.48 -15.85 0.33
N VAL A 92 5.31 -16.71 -0.25
CA VAL A 92 6.28 -17.52 0.50
C VAL A 92 7.27 -16.64 1.26
N ASN A 93 7.79 -15.59 0.63
CA ASN A 93 8.71 -14.66 1.28
C ASN A 93 8.01 -13.87 2.40
N ALA A 94 6.80 -13.36 2.16
CA ALA A 94 6.04 -12.65 3.19
C ALA A 94 5.72 -13.55 4.40
N VAL A 95 5.33 -14.81 4.16
CA VAL A 95 5.11 -15.79 5.23
C VAL A 95 6.40 -16.10 5.98
N ARG A 96 7.52 -16.28 5.28
CA ARG A 96 8.82 -16.51 5.89
C ARG A 96 9.25 -15.33 6.78
N ASP A 97 9.10 -14.11 6.29
CA ASP A 97 9.44 -12.90 7.03
C ASP A 97 8.56 -12.77 8.27
N LEU A 98 7.26 -13.03 8.14
CA LEU A 98 6.32 -13.00 9.26
C LEU A 98 6.66 -14.03 10.34
N ILE A 99 7.02 -15.26 9.95
CA ILE A 99 7.51 -16.30 10.88
C ILE A 99 8.76 -15.80 11.62
N GLY A 100 9.72 -15.21 10.91
CA GLY A 100 10.93 -14.65 11.49
C GLY A 100 10.64 -13.50 12.47
N SER A 101 9.81 -12.54 12.07
CA SER A 101 9.43 -11.38 12.89
C SER A 101 8.68 -11.77 14.16
N LEU A 102 7.81 -12.79 14.08
CA LEU A 102 7.06 -13.31 15.23
C LEU A 102 7.86 -14.35 16.05
N LYS A 103 9.12 -14.63 15.67
CA LYS A 103 9.99 -15.63 16.31
C LYS A 103 9.37 -17.03 16.38
N LEU A 104 8.58 -17.36 15.36
CA LEU A 104 7.94 -18.67 15.23
C LEU A 104 8.89 -19.64 14.53
N LYS A 105 8.68 -20.94 14.74
CA LYS A 105 9.54 -22.00 14.19
C LYS A 105 8.97 -22.63 12.93
N SER A 106 7.69 -22.42 12.63
CA SER A 106 7.02 -23.07 11.52
C SER A 106 5.78 -22.30 11.04
N VAL A 107 5.29 -22.68 9.86
CA VAL A 107 4.00 -22.22 9.33
C VAL A 107 2.84 -22.69 10.23
N GLU A 108 2.95 -23.86 10.84
CA GLU A 108 1.93 -24.37 11.75
C GLU A 108 1.80 -23.49 13.02
N GLU A 109 2.93 -23.04 13.56
CA GLU A 109 2.93 -22.07 14.67
C GLU A 109 2.33 -20.73 14.25
N LEU A 110 2.57 -20.28 13.01
CA LEU A 110 1.94 -19.07 12.47
C LEU A 110 0.42 -19.22 12.37
N LEU A 111 -0.08 -20.36 11.87
CA LEU A 111 -1.52 -20.61 11.79
C LEU A 111 -2.16 -20.65 13.18
N LYS A 112 -1.52 -21.31 14.16
CA LYS A 112 -1.98 -21.31 15.56
C LYS A 112 -1.96 -19.90 16.15
N PHE A 113 -0.95 -19.10 15.83
CA PHE A 113 -0.87 -17.71 16.26
C PHE A 113 -2.06 -16.90 15.72
N ILE A 114 -2.34 -16.98 14.41
CA ILE A 114 -3.46 -16.30 13.76
C ILE A 114 -4.79 -16.75 14.36
N GLU A 115 -4.99 -18.06 14.58
CA GLU A 115 -6.22 -18.57 15.16
C GLU A 115 -6.43 -18.03 16.59
N ASN A 116 -5.42 -18.17 17.45
CA ASN A 116 -5.54 -17.88 18.86
C ASN A 116 -5.54 -16.38 19.19
N HIS A 117 -4.79 -15.57 18.43
CA HIS A 117 -4.59 -14.15 18.75
C HIS A 117 -5.36 -13.22 17.82
N LEU A 118 -5.63 -13.66 16.58
CA LEU A 118 -6.34 -12.87 15.59
C LEU A 118 -7.75 -13.43 15.31
N GLY A 119 -8.16 -14.55 15.89
CA GLY A 119 -9.47 -15.15 15.62
C GLY A 119 -9.59 -15.68 14.19
N GLY A 120 -8.48 -16.23 13.68
CA GLY A 120 -8.41 -16.86 12.37
C GLY A 120 -8.33 -15.86 11.21
N ALA A 121 -8.57 -16.36 10.00
CA ALA A 121 -8.58 -15.55 8.78
C ALA A 121 -9.48 -14.29 8.87
N PRO A 122 -10.68 -14.33 9.49
CA PRO A 122 -11.53 -13.14 9.61
C PRO A 122 -10.90 -11.98 10.38
N GLY A 123 -10.19 -12.24 11.49
CA GLY A 123 -9.56 -11.14 12.23
C GLY A 123 -8.20 -10.74 11.69
N LEU A 124 -7.48 -11.64 11.00
CA LEU A 124 -6.35 -11.23 10.15
C LEU A 124 -6.79 -10.20 9.10
N MET A 125 -7.90 -10.44 8.39
CA MET A 125 -8.42 -9.49 7.41
C MET A 125 -8.81 -8.13 8.00
N LYS A 126 -9.20 -8.09 9.29
CA LYS A 126 -9.54 -6.82 9.97
C LYS A 126 -8.31 -5.93 10.22
N MET A 127 -7.10 -6.50 10.29
CA MET A 127 -5.87 -5.73 10.47
C MET A 127 -5.52 -4.88 9.24
N PHE A 128 -5.97 -5.27 8.06
CA PHE A 128 -5.67 -4.60 6.79
C PHE A 128 -6.71 -3.55 6.38
N LYS A 129 -7.61 -3.14 7.30
CA LYS A 129 -8.50 -2.03 7.00
C LYS A 129 -7.69 -0.74 6.89
N LEU A 130 -7.57 -0.24 5.67
CA LEU A 130 -7.19 1.14 5.37
C LEU A 130 -8.12 2.07 6.18
N ARG A 131 -7.53 2.88 7.06
CA ARG A 131 -8.19 4.04 7.65
C ARG A 131 -8.16 5.19 6.64
#